data_AF-A0A7X9DNF5-F1
#
_entry.id   AF-A0A7X9DNF5-F1
#
_cell.length_a   1.000
_cell.length_b   1.000
_cell.length_c   1.000
_cell.angle_alpha   90.00
_cell.angle_beta   90.00
_cell.angle_gamma   90.00
#
_symmetry.space_group_name_H-M   'P 1'
#
loop_
_entity.id
_entity.type
_entity.pdbx_description
1 polymer ?
#
loop_
_entity_poly.entity_id
_entity_poly.type
_entity_poly.pdbx_seq_one_letter_code
_entity_poly.pdbx_strand_id
1 'polypeptide(L)' 'NAVHAAMAGKSGFVVGHWNNEFTILPIPVAVKSRKKISLESELWYNVLETTGQPVSMKN' A
#
# COMPACT_ATOMS: atom_id res chain seq x y z
N ASN A 1 13.54 7.12 11.16
CA ASN A 1 14.27 6.21 10.23
C ASN A 1 14.72 6.87 8.94
N ALA A 2 13.93 7.73 8.29
CA ALA A 2 14.36 8.42 7.06
C ALA A 2 15.65 9.23 7.23
N VAL A 3 15.71 10.09 8.26
CA VAL A 3 16.91 10.89 8.57
C VAL A 3 18.10 10.00 8.88
N HIS A 4 17.96 9.00 9.75
CA HIS A 4 19.04 8.06 10.07
C HIS A 4 19.60 7.36 8.83
N ALA A 5 18.74 6.91 7.91
CA ALA A 5 19.15 6.25 6.67
C ALA A 5 19.88 7.21 5.73
N ALA A 6 19.40 8.46 5.61
CA ALA A 6 20.08 9.50 4.83
C ALA A 6 21.45 9.86 5.43
N MET A 7 21.53 10.03 6.76
CA MET A 7 22.79 10.32 7.46
C MET A 7 23.79 9.14 7.39
N ALA A 8 23.30 7.91 7.23
CA ALA A 8 24.12 6.72 6.96
C ALA A 8 24.54 6.61 5.47
N GLY A 9 24.32 7.65 4.66
CA GLY A 9 24.76 7.71 3.26
C GLY A 9 23.86 6.98 2.26
N LYS A 10 22.67 6.51 2.67
CA LYS A 10 21.70 5.94 1.72
C LYS A 10 21.05 7.08 0.93
N SER A 11 20.74 6.83 -0.34
CA SER A 11 20.03 7.78 -1.22
C SER A 11 19.14 7.03 -2.21
N GLY A 12 18.25 7.74 -2.92
CA GLY A 12 17.37 7.14 -3.93
C GLY A 12 16.31 6.19 -3.36
N PHE A 13 15.90 6.40 -2.10
CA PHE A 13 14.95 5.55 -1.39
C PHE A 13 13.78 6.34 -0.79
N VAL A 14 12.70 5.63 -0.47
CA VAL A 14 11.62 6.07 0.40
C VAL A 14 11.58 5.20 1.65
N VAL A 15 11.09 5.74 2.76
CA VAL A 15 10.77 4.94 3.95
C VAL A 15 9.28 4.62 3.94
N GLY A 16 8.94 3.34 3.96
CA GLY A 16 7.57 2.85 4.10
C GLY A 16 7.36 2.18 5.45
N HIS A 17 6.10 1.86 5.76
CA HIS A 17 5.73 1.02 6.89
C HIS A 17 5.09 -0.27 6.37
N TRP A 18 5.67 -1.41 6.71
CA TRP A 18 5.19 -2.72 6.26
C TRP A 18 5.41 -3.75 7.37
N ASN A 19 4.41 -4.59 7.60
CA ASN A 19 4.43 -5.63 8.64
C ASN A 19 4.92 -5.14 10.01
N ASN A 20 4.39 -3.99 10.44
CA ASN A 20 4.72 -3.37 11.73
C ASN A 20 6.18 -2.89 11.88
N GLU A 21 6.89 -2.74 10.76
CA GLU A 21 8.27 -2.23 10.71
C GLU A 21 8.42 -1.09 9.69
N PHE A 22 9.44 -0.26 9.88
CA PHE A 22 9.84 0.74 8.90
C PHE A 22 10.84 0.14 7.92
N THR A 23 10.50 0.15 6.63
CA THR A 23 11.32 -0.44 5.56
C THR A 23 11.89 0.65 4.66
N ILE A 24 13.13 0.46 4.20
CA ILE A 24 13.75 1.28 3.15
C ILE A 24 13.48 0.63 1.80
N LEU A 25 12.86 1.37 0.88
CA LEU A 25 12.48 0.87 -0.44
C LEU A 25 13.09 1.77 -1.54
N PRO A 26 13.79 1.22 -2.55
CA PRO A 26 14.28 2.01 -3.68
C PRO A 26 13.14 2.69 -4.44
N ILE A 27 13.34 3.95 -4.85
CA ILE A 27 12.32 4.74 -5.57
C ILE A 27 11.79 4.00 -6.82
N PRO A 28 12.62 3.40 -7.70
CA PRO A 28 12.12 2.71 -8.90
C PRO A 28 11.16 1.56 -8.58
N VAL A 29 11.36 0.87 -7.45
CA VAL A 29 10.48 -0.21 -7.00
C VAL A 29 9.18 0.37 -6.44
N ALA A 30 9.27 1.44 -5.65
CA ALA A 30 8.12 2.09 -5.04
C ALA A 30 7.13 2.64 -6.08
N VAL A 31 7.63 3.15 -7.22
CA VAL A 31 6.77 3.72 -8.28
C VAL A 31 6.33 2.70 -9.34
N LYS A 32 6.85 1.48 -9.33
CA LYS A 32 6.54 0.45 -10.34
C LYS A 32 5.07 0.05 -10.34
N SER A 33 4.44 0.05 -9.17
CA SER A 33 3.04 -0.36 -8.99
C SER A 33 2.44 0.30 -7.76
N ARG A 34 1.12 0.47 -7.75
CA ARG A 34 0.38 0.99 -6.59
C ARG A 34 -0.46 -0.07 -5.92
N LYS A 35 -0.67 0.05 -4.61
CA LYS A 35 -1.62 -0.79 -3.86
C LYS A 35 -3.05 -0.54 -4.39
N LYS A 36 -3.75 -1.62 -4.71
CA LYS A 36 -5.18 -1.62 -5.04
C LYS A 36 -5.90 -2.54 -4.04
N ILE A 37 -7.16 -2.23 -3.76
CA ILE A 37 -8.02 -3.17 -3.02
C ILE A 37 -8.40 -4.29 -3.98
N SER A 38 -8.32 -5.54 -3.53
CA SER A 38 -8.83 -6.67 -4.28
C SER A 38 -10.35 -6.74 -4.10
N LEU A 39 -11.08 -6.86 -5.21
CA LEU A 39 -12.54 -7.02 -5.18
C LEU A 39 -12.99 -8.37 -4.61
N GLU A 40 -12.06 -9.33 -4.51
CA GLU A 40 -12.26 -10.65 -3.93
C GLU A 40 -11.75 -10.75 -2.48
N SER A 41 -11.38 -9.61 -1.86
CA SER A 41 -10.92 -9.59 -0.47
C SER A 41 -12.06 -9.39 0.52
N GLU A 42 -11.90 -9.95 1.72
CA GLU A 42 -12.80 -9.74 2.86
C GLU A 42 -13.05 -8.26 3.15
N LEU A 43 -12.01 -7.42 3.06
CA LEU A 43 -12.15 -5.98 3.21
C LEU A 43 -13.20 -5.39 2.26
N TRP A 44 -13.22 -5.83 1.00
CA TRP A 44 -14.18 -5.35 0.03
C TRP A 44 -15.57 -5.96 0.26
N TYR A 45 -15.65 -7.24 0.65
CA TYR A 45 -16.92 -7.87 1.00
C TYR A 45 -17.61 -7.18 2.18
N ASN A 46 -16.86 -6.78 3.22
CA ASN A 46 -17.41 -6.03 4.34
C ASN A 46 -18.01 -4.68 3.91
N VAL A 47 -17.40 -4.01 2.92
CA VAL A 47 -17.94 -2.77 2.35
C VAL A 47 -19.27 -3.03 1.65
N LEU A 48 -19.35 -4.07 0.81
CA LEU A 48 -20.59 -4.42 0.10
C LEU A 48 -21.72 -4.78 1.07
N GLU A 49 -21.44 -5.59 2.09
CA GLU A 49 -22.41 -5.99 3.11
C GLU A 49 -22.91 -4.77 3.90
N THR A 50 -22.00 -3.91 4.37
CA THR A 50 -22.35 -2.73 5.17
C THR A 50 -23.14 -1.69 4.37
N THR A 51 -22.83 -1.54 3.08
CA THR A 51 -23.49 -0.55 2.22
C THR A 51 -24.72 -1.09 1.49
N GLY A 52 -24.94 -2.40 1.47
CA GLY A 52 -25.99 -3.05 0.69
C GLY A 52 -25.79 -2.96 -0.83
N GLN A 53 -24.58 -2.60 -1.31
CA GLN A 53 -24.29 -2.46 -2.72
C GLN A 53 -24.17 -3.82 -3.42
N PRO A 54 -24.60 -3.94 -4.69
CA PRO A 54 -24.45 -5.18 -5.44
C PRO A 54 -22.98 -5.47 -5.75
N VAL A 55 -22.62 -6.75 -5.80
CA VAL A 55 -21.25 -7.24 -6.10
C VAL A 55 -20.72 -6.69 -7.44
N SER A 56 -21.61 -6.43 -8.39
CA SER A 56 -21.29 -5.78 -9.66
C SER A 56 -22.31 -4.69 -9.94
N MET A 57 -21.86 -3.44 -10.06
CA MET A 57 -22.68 -2.39 -10.64
C MET A 57 -22.71 -2.59 -12.17
N LYS A 58 -23.90 -2.85 -12.72
CA LYS A 58 -24.14 -2.91 -14.16
C LYS A 58 -25.02 -1.72 -14.56
N ASN A 59 -24.70 -1.11 -15.69
CA ASN A 59 -25.54 -0.08 -16.31
C ASN A 59 -26.73 -0.70 -17.02
#